data_AF-A0A4V1K5B5-F1
#
_entry.id   AF-A0A4V1K5B5-F1
#
_cell.length_a   1.000
_cell.length_b   1.000
_cell.length_c   1.000
_cell.angle_alpha   90.00
_cell.angle_beta   90.00
_cell.angle_gamma   90.00
#
_symmetry.space_group_name_H-M   'P 1'
#
loop_
_entity.id
_entity.type
_entity.pdbx_description
1 polymer ?
#
loop_
_entity_poly.entity_id
_entity_poly.type
_entity_poly.pdbx_seq_one_letter_code
_entity_poly.pdbx_strand_id
1 'polypeptide(L)'
;MLSMLGKLLDMNSLENEKAIRAIVATCVEAYASGFSDRHISEKDDDDGTINMKIHNVFIAALGPEIQYYSALARSLDSSLGNMLEKMAIRIATLHYTVSQHVEGCLYKEQTDYIAELLEKYKRHAQKPSVLDYQGITKRIGDIIQKRHESDYYLYDEVTGMRYLIELKIGGDLDNKKARSEKEALLEQYCILTNQLGEDKVKILFATAYNRYGEGKPWRQGRVLQFFSEDELCISRDFWNLVCKSERGYDIVVDEYKNCVHYIIAALDNIKSIYLSNE
;
A
#
# COMPACT_ATOMS: atom_id res chain seq x y z
N MET A 1 -40.12 13.85 -4.74
CA MET A 1 -39.01 13.45 -5.62
C MET A 1 -37.64 13.75 -4.99
N LEU A 2 -37.33 15.00 -4.61
CA LEU A 2 -36.07 15.33 -3.89
C LEU A 2 -35.86 14.58 -2.57
N SER A 3 -36.91 14.37 -1.75
CA SER A 3 -36.79 13.64 -0.48
C SER A 3 -36.59 12.13 -0.64
N MET A 4 -36.92 11.56 -1.81
CA MET A 4 -36.75 10.13 -2.10
C MET A 4 -35.35 9.86 -2.67
N LEU A 5 -34.85 10.75 -3.53
CA LEU A 5 -33.46 10.76 -3.99
C LEU A 5 -32.46 10.95 -2.84
N GLY A 6 -32.74 11.87 -1.91
CA GLY A 6 -31.92 12.05 -0.71
C GLY A 6 -31.85 10.80 0.17
N LYS A 7 -32.99 10.12 0.38
CA LYS A 7 -33.03 8.86 1.12
C LYS A 7 -32.29 7.71 0.42
N LEU A 8 -32.37 7.63 -0.92
CA LEU A 8 -31.66 6.61 -1.69
C LEU A 8 -30.13 6.78 -1.63
N LEU A 9 -29.65 8.03 -1.74
CA LEU A 9 -28.23 8.36 -1.64
C LEU A 9 -27.69 8.07 -0.23
N ASP A 10 -28.45 8.38 0.81
CA ASP A 10 -28.09 8.14 2.21
C ASP A 10 -28.06 6.63 2.54
N MET A 11 -29.02 5.87 1.98
CA MET A 11 -29.07 4.41 2.14
C MET A 11 -27.89 3.71 1.45
N ASN A 12 -27.53 4.13 0.23
CA ASN A 12 -26.33 3.62 -0.45
C ASN A 12 -25.03 3.96 0.31
N SER A 13 -24.96 5.15 0.91
CA SER A 13 -23.82 5.55 1.76
C SER A 13 -23.71 4.67 3.00
N LEU A 14 -24.83 4.39 3.67
CA LEU A 14 -24.87 3.54 4.85
C LEU A 14 -24.54 2.07 4.54
N GLU A 15 -25.05 1.53 3.43
CA GLU A 15 -24.72 0.17 2.99
C GLU A 15 -23.23 0.06 2.65
N ASN A 16 -22.65 1.09 2.01
CA ASN A 16 -21.23 1.13 1.75
C ASN A 16 -20.39 1.14 3.03
N GLU A 17 -20.71 2.01 3.98
CA GLU A 17 -20.02 2.06 5.27
C GLU A 17 -20.08 0.69 5.98
N LYS A 18 -21.25 0.04 6.00
CA LYS A 18 -21.40 -1.30 6.58
C LYS A 18 -20.52 -2.35 5.89
N ALA A 19 -20.44 -2.32 4.55
CA ALA A 19 -19.60 -3.24 3.79
C ALA A 19 -18.11 -3.04 4.10
N ILE A 20 -17.65 -1.78 4.13
CA ILE A 20 -16.27 -1.42 4.50
C ILE A 20 -15.95 -1.93 5.91
N ARG A 21 -16.82 -1.64 6.89
CA ARG A 21 -16.63 -2.09 8.28
C ARG A 21 -16.56 -3.61 8.39
N ALA A 22 -17.44 -4.33 7.71
CA ALA A 22 -17.42 -5.78 7.69
C ALA A 22 -16.11 -6.34 7.12
N ILE A 23 -15.55 -5.73 6.07
CA ILE A 23 -14.24 -6.11 5.51
C ILE A 23 -13.13 -5.87 6.54
N VAL A 24 -13.12 -4.70 7.19
CA VAL A 24 -12.11 -4.36 8.21
C VAL A 24 -12.14 -5.39 9.35
N ALA A 25 -13.31 -5.63 9.94
CA ALA A 25 -13.48 -6.59 11.02
C ALA A 25 -13.00 -7.99 10.63
N THR A 26 -13.46 -8.49 9.47
CA THR A 26 -13.07 -9.82 8.97
C THR A 26 -11.55 -9.93 8.75
N CYS A 27 -10.92 -8.91 8.19
CA CYS A 27 -9.47 -8.91 7.97
C CYS A 27 -8.69 -8.93 9.30
N VAL A 28 -9.12 -8.16 10.29
CA VAL A 28 -8.48 -8.10 11.61
C VAL A 28 -8.65 -9.43 12.36
N GLU A 29 -9.85 -10.00 12.38
CA GLU A 29 -10.13 -11.28 13.02
C GLU A 29 -9.34 -12.44 12.39
N ALA A 30 -9.39 -12.55 11.06
CA ALA A 30 -8.67 -13.60 10.34
C ALA A 30 -7.15 -13.48 10.53
N TYR A 31 -6.63 -12.25 10.53
CA TYR A 31 -5.23 -11.99 10.82
C TYR A 31 -4.84 -12.40 12.25
N ALA A 32 -5.62 -11.99 13.25
CA ALA A 32 -5.34 -12.30 14.65
C ALA A 32 -5.31 -13.81 14.89
N SER A 33 -6.30 -14.55 14.38
CA SER A 33 -6.35 -16.02 14.48
C SER A 33 -5.13 -16.65 13.79
N GLY A 34 -4.91 -16.35 12.50
CA GLY A 34 -3.82 -16.96 11.74
C GLY A 34 -2.43 -16.60 12.26
N PHE A 35 -2.25 -15.40 12.81
CA PHE A 35 -1.00 -14.97 13.43
C PHE A 35 -0.73 -15.74 14.73
N SER A 36 -1.75 -15.91 15.57
CA SER A 36 -1.67 -16.71 16.80
C SER A 36 -1.39 -18.17 16.49
N ASP A 37 -2.24 -18.81 15.68
CA ASP A 37 -2.17 -20.24 15.37
C ASP A 37 -0.80 -20.64 14.81
N ARG A 38 -0.28 -19.85 13.86
CA ARG A 38 1.05 -20.06 13.28
C ARG A 38 2.14 -20.08 14.35
N HIS A 39 2.25 -19.01 15.14
CA HIS A 39 3.33 -18.90 16.12
C HIS A 39 3.20 -19.91 17.25
N ILE A 40 1.98 -20.27 17.65
CA ILE A 40 1.77 -21.30 18.66
C ILE A 40 2.18 -22.67 18.14
N SER A 41 1.86 -22.99 16.88
CA SER A 41 2.27 -24.25 16.25
C SER A 41 3.79 -24.36 16.04
N GLU A 42 4.48 -23.23 15.92
CA GLU A 42 5.93 -23.13 15.76
C GLU A 42 6.70 -23.17 17.09
N LYS A 43 6.03 -23.34 18.25
CA LYS A 43 6.69 -23.25 19.57
C LYS A 43 7.88 -24.20 19.71
N ASP A 44 7.68 -25.45 19.33
CA ASP A 44 8.68 -26.53 19.48
C ASP A 44 9.42 -26.81 18.16
N ASP A 45 9.28 -25.92 17.17
CA ASP A 45 10.00 -25.97 15.90
C ASP A 45 11.25 -25.08 15.96
N ASP A 46 12.44 -25.69 15.92
CA ASP A 46 13.72 -24.97 15.94
C ASP A 46 13.85 -23.99 14.75
N ASP A 47 13.22 -24.31 13.61
CA ASP A 47 13.14 -23.48 12.41
C ASP A 47 11.91 -22.53 12.42
N GLY A 48 11.15 -22.50 13.52
CA GLY A 48 10.03 -21.59 13.72
C GLY A 48 10.45 -20.12 13.71
N THR A 49 9.55 -19.22 13.33
CA THR A 49 9.86 -17.79 13.08
C THR A 49 10.53 -17.10 14.29
N ILE A 50 10.06 -17.45 15.50
CA ILE A 50 10.60 -16.92 16.76
C ILE A 50 11.90 -17.63 17.15
N ASN A 51 11.92 -18.95 16.98
CA ASN A 51 13.00 -19.82 17.43
C ASN A 51 14.28 -19.66 16.59
N MET A 52 14.17 -19.47 15.26
CA MET A 52 15.33 -19.26 14.38
C MET A 52 16.25 -18.10 14.82
N LYS A 53 15.77 -17.17 15.66
CA LYS A 53 16.63 -16.09 16.19
C LYS A 53 17.72 -16.58 17.14
N ILE A 54 17.67 -17.82 17.65
CA ILE A 54 18.79 -18.44 18.37
C ILE A 54 20.06 -18.50 17.52
N HIS A 55 19.92 -18.61 16.19
CA HIS A 55 21.06 -18.67 15.28
C HIS A 55 21.74 -17.31 15.08
N ASN A 56 21.08 -16.21 15.47
CA ASN A 56 21.76 -14.93 15.59
C ASN A 56 22.49 -14.87 16.93
N VAL A 57 23.77 -15.25 16.92
CA VAL A 57 24.64 -15.33 18.11
C VAL A 57 24.66 -14.05 18.95
N PHE A 58 24.43 -12.87 18.33
CA PHE A 58 24.38 -11.59 19.05
C PHE A 58 23.06 -11.39 19.77
N ILE A 59 21.94 -11.78 19.16
CA ILE A 59 20.62 -11.69 19.80
C ILE A 59 20.47 -12.77 20.87
N ALA A 60 20.95 -13.98 20.61
CA ALA A 60 20.93 -15.10 21.57
C ALA A 60 21.68 -14.74 22.87
N ALA A 61 22.79 -14.01 22.77
CA ALA A 61 23.55 -13.53 23.93
C ALA A 61 22.79 -12.52 24.81
N LEU A 62 21.71 -11.91 24.31
CA LEU A 62 20.87 -10.97 25.07
C LEU A 62 19.78 -11.66 25.90
N GLY A 63 19.67 -12.99 25.79
CA GLY A 63 18.71 -13.81 26.54
C GLY A 63 17.38 -14.04 25.82
N PRO A 64 16.56 -14.99 26.33
CA PRO A 64 15.36 -15.48 25.67
C PRO A 64 14.27 -14.40 25.50
N GLU A 65 14.12 -13.49 26.47
CA GLU A 65 13.13 -12.42 26.40
C GLU A 65 13.40 -11.43 25.24
N ILE A 66 14.66 -10.97 25.11
CA ILE A 66 15.05 -10.06 24.03
C ILE A 66 14.94 -10.75 22.67
N GLN A 67 15.30 -12.04 22.61
CA GLN A 67 15.13 -12.83 21.41
C GLN A 67 13.65 -12.90 20.98
N TYR A 68 12.75 -13.21 21.91
CA TYR A 68 11.31 -13.26 21.69
C TYR A 68 10.79 -11.94 21.12
N TYR A 69 11.02 -10.82 21.81
CA TYR A 69 10.49 -9.53 21.37
C TYR A 69 11.06 -9.09 20.01
N SER A 70 12.37 -9.30 19.78
CA SER A 70 13.01 -8.97 18.50
C SER A 70 12.43 -9.80 17.34
N ALA A 71 12.12 -11.07 17.58
CA ALA A 71 11.51 -11.92 16.56
C ALA A 71 10.05 -11.52 16.29
N LEU A 72 9.27 -11.39 17.35
CA LEU A 72 7.85 -11.09 17.29
C LEU A 72 7.58 -9.74 16.63
N ALA A 73 8.31 -8.68 17.00
CA ALA A 73 8.11 -7.34 16.43
C ALA A 73 8.28 -7.34 14.90
N ARG A 74 9.32 -7.99 14.38
CA ARG A 74 9.56 -8.10 12.94
C ARG A 74 8.48 -8.91 12.23
N SER A 75 8.04 -10.01 12.85
CA SER A 75 6.97 -10.83 12.29
C SER A 75 5.64 -10.06 12.28
N LEU A 76 5.37 -9.29 13.34
CA LEU A 76 4.20 -8.44 13.44
C LEU A 76 4.23 -7.37 12.34
N ASP A 77 5.31 -6.58 12.23
CA ASP A 77 5.43 -5.50 11.24
C ASP A 77 5.18 -6.01 9.80
N SER A 78 5.81 -7.13 9.43
CA SER A 78 5.65 -7.69 8.08
C SER A 78 4.24 -8.23 7.83
N SER A 79 3.71 -9.02 8.76
CA SER A 79 2.42 -9.69 8.57
C SER A 79 1.23 -8.73 8.70
N LEU A 80 1.31 -7.74 9.59
CA LEU A 80 0.33 -6.68 9.71
C LEU A 80 0.31 -5.81 8.45
N GLY A 81 1.48 -5.53 7.87
CA GLY A 81 1.59 -4.88 6.57
C GLY A 81 0.79 -5.63 5.51
N ASN A 82 1.05 -6.92 5.33
CA ASN A 82 0.33 -7.74 4.35
C ASN A 82 -1.20 -7.80 4.60
N MET A 83 -1.63 -7.74 5.87
CA MET A 83 -3.05 -7.69 6.22
C MET A 83 -3.69 -6.38 5.75
N LEU A 84 -3.04 -5.23 6.00
CA LEU A 84 -3.52 -3.92 5.57
C LEU A 84 -3.58 -3.79 4.05
N GLU A 85 -2.60 -4.36 3.34
CA GLU A 85 -2.57 -4.41 1.87
C GLU A 85 -3.81 -5.12 1.31
N LYS A 86 -4.05 -6.35 1.79
CA LYS A 86 -5.21 -7.16 1.40
C LYS A 86 -6.52 -6.50 1.78
N MET A 87 -6.58 -5.84 2.94
CA MET A 87 -7.75 -5.08 3.36
C MET A 87 -8.05 -3.94 2.37
N ALA A 88 -7.05 -3.15 2.00
CA ALA A 88 -7.22 -2.06 1.04
C ALA A 88 -7.67 -2.57 -0.34
N ILE A 89 -7.13 -3.68 -0.84
CA ILE A 89 -7.57 -4.30 -2.10
C ILE A 89 -9.04 -4.71 -2.01
N ARG A 90 -9.44 -5.42 -0.95
CA ARG A 90 -10.82 -5.86 -0.76
C ARG A 90 -11.78 -4.68 -0.70
N ILE A 91 -11.42 -3.61 -0.01
CA ILE A 91 -12.24 -2.39 0.02
C ILE A 91 -12.33 -1.76 -1.38
N ALA A 92 -11.21 -1.62 -2.08
CA ALA A 92 -11.18 -1.04 -3.42
C ALA A 92 -12.07 -1.81 -4.41
N THR A 93 -12.17 -3.14 -4.31
CA THR A 93 -13.05 -3.95 -5.18
C THR A 93 -14.55 -3.63 -5.05
N LEU A 94 -14.98 -2.92 -4.01
CA LEU A 94 -16.36 -2.42 -3.89
C LEU A 94 -16.67 -1.30 -4.89
N HIS A 95 -15.65 -0.61 -5.40
CA HIS A 95 -15.78 0.68 -6.07
C HIS A 95 -15.00 0.81 -7.38
N TYR A 96 -14.00 -0.05 -7.56
CA TYR A 96 -13.09 -0.05 -8.68
C TYR A 96 -12.96 -1.45 -9.26
N THR A 97 -12.73 -1.52 -10.57
CA THR A 97 -12.17 -2.71 -11.18
C THR A 97 -10.68 -2.74 -10.83
N VAL A 98 -10.24 -3.78 -10.12
CA VAL A 98 -8.87 -3.91 -9.58
C VAL A 98 -8.08 -4.91 -10.40
N SER A 99 -6.85 -4.55 -10.77
CA SER A 99 -5.85 -5.44 -11.37
C SER A 99 -4.49 -5.22 -10.71
N GLN A 100 -3.61 -6.19 -10.87
CA GLN A 100 -2.21 -6.15 -10.39
C GLN A 100 -1.20 -6.19 -11.54
N HIS A 101 -1.64 -5.90 -12.75
CA HIS A 101 -0.76 -5.75 -13.91
C HIS A 101 -1.37 -4.82 -14.94
N VAL A 102 -0.49 -4.26 -15.76
CA VAL A 102 -0.84 -3.59 -17.02
C VAL A 102 -0.04 -4.23 -18.16
N GLU A 103 -0.64 -4.26 -19.34
CA GLU A 103 -0.02 -4.85 -20.53
C GLU A 103 -0.31 -3.99 -21.75
N GLY A 104 0.71 -3.83 -22.59
CA GLY A 104 0.57 -3.15 -23.87
C GLY A 104 1.89 -2.68 -24.45
N CYS A 105 1.78 -1.76 -25.41
CA CYS A 105 2.93 -1.20 -26.13
C CYS A 105 3.63 -0.13 -25.30
N LEU A 106 4.95 -0.24 -25.20
CA LEU A 106 5.85 0.79 -24.70
C LEU A 106 6.84 1.14 -25.81
N TYR A 107 7.11 2.42 -26.04
CA TYR A 107 8.10 2.84 -27.03
C TYR A 107 9.48 3.00 -26.39
N LYS A 108 10.55 2.62 -27.09
CA LYS A 108 11.92 2.81 -26.61
C LYS A 108 12.23 4.26 -26.26
N GLU A 109 11.70 5.20 -27.05
CA GLU A 109 11.84 6.64 -26.85
C GLU A 109 11.16 7.13 -25.56
N GLN A 110 10.13 6.44 -25.08
CA GLN A 110 9.51 6.70 -23.78
C GLN A 110 10.44 6.23 -22.66
N THR A 111 11.00 5.02 -22.77
CA THR A 111 11.94 4.48 -21.79
C THR A 111 13.20 5.34 -21.68
N ASP A 112 13.79 5.75 -22.81
CA ASP A 112 14.97 6.62 -22.84
C ASP A 112 14.67 7.98 -22.17
N TYR A 113 13.48 8.54 -22.42
CA TYR A 113 13.05 9.77 -21.77
C TYR A 113 12.84 9.62 -20.26
N ILE A 114 12.21 8.53 -19.82
CA ILE A 114 12.05 8.22 -18.39
C ILE A 114 13.42 8.13 -17.73
N ALA A 115 14.39 7.43 -18.34
CA ALA A 115 15.73 7.30 -17.80
C ALA A 115 16.44 8.67 -17.65
N GLU A 116 16.34 9.54 -18.67
CA GLU A 116 16.90 10.88 -18.62
C GLU A 116 16.22 11.75 -17.53
N LEU A 117 14.89 11.67 -17.41
CA LEU A 117 14.11 12.41 -16.43
C LEU A 117 14.49 12.00 -15.00
N LEU A 118 14.52 10.68 -14.72
CA LEU A 118 14.87 10.15 -13.40
C LEU A 118 16.32 10.48 -13.03
N GLU A 119 17.22 10.58 -14.00
CA GLU A 119 18.60 11.00 -13.76
C GLU A 119 18.69 12.49 -13.40
N LYS A 120 17.85 13.36 -14.00
CA LYS A 120 17.73 14.78 -13.59
C LYS A 120 17.23 14.91 -12.16
N TYR A 121 16.23 14.14 -11.77
CA TYR A 121 15.72 14.06 -10.39
C TYR A 121 16.79 13.58 -9.41
N LYS A 122 17.51 12.51 -9.77
CA LYS A 122 18.58 11.93 -8.95
C LYS A 122 19.71 12.92 -8.67
N ARG A 123 20.07 13.76 -9.64
CA ARG A 123 21.11 14.80 -9.48
C ARG A 123 20.58 16.10 -8.89
N HIS A 124 19.30 16.17 -8.52
CA HIS A 124 18.62 17.39 -8.07
C HIS A 124 18.68 18.54 -9.09
N ALA A 125 18.86 18.22 -10.38
CA ALA A 125 18.83 19.21 -11.47
C ALA A 125 17.39 19.68 -11.76
N GLN A 126 16.39 18.89 -11.34
CA GLN A 126 14.97 19.17 -11.52
C GLN A 126 14.19 18.61 -10.31
N LYS A 127 13.22 19.39 -9.79
CA LYS A 127 12.25 18.89 -8.80
C LYS A 127 11.13 18.14 -9.54
N PRO A 128 10.68 16.96 -9.07
CA PRO A 128 9.60 16.24 -9.71
C PRO A 128 8.30 17.05 -9.82
N SER A 129 7.67 16.94 -10.98
CA SER A 129 6.36 17.53 -11.29
C SER A 129 5.56 16.58 -12.19
N VAL A 130 4.24 16.57 -12.03
CA VAL A 130 3.33 15.84 -12.94
C VAL A 130 3.41 16.35 -14.37
N LEU A 131 3.82 17.60 -14.56
CA LEU A 131 4.02 18.20 -15.88
C LEU A 131 5.22 17.61 -16.62
N ASP A 132 6.17 17.01 -15.89
CA ASP A 132 7.41 16.52 -16.47
C ASP A 132 7.23 15.32 -17.39
N TYR A 133 6.13 14.59 -17.26
CA TYR A 133 5.80 13.47 -18.15
C TYR A 133 4.55 13.74 -18.99
N GLN A 134 4.07 14.99 -19.04
CA GLN A 134 3.02 15.37 -19.99
C GLN A 134 3.55 15.37 -21.43
N GLY A 135 2.74 14.83 -22.34
CA GLY A 135 3.10 14.63 -23.74
C GLY A 135 4.08 13.48 -23.97
N ILE A 136 4.37 12.65 -22.96
CA ILE A 136 5.22 11.47 -23.11
C ILE A 136 4.66 10.49 -24.14
N THR A 137 3.34 10.47 -24.35
CA THR A 137 2.65 9.70 -25.41
C THR A 137 3.08 10.10 -26.83
N LYS A 138 3.60 11.31 -27.03
CA LYS A 138 4.08 11.78 -28.35
C LYS A 138 5.44 11.21 -28.72
N ARG A 139 6.14 10.58 -27.77
CA ARG A 139 7.44 9.93 -27.99
C ARG A 139 7.18 8.53 -28.55
N ILE A 140 7.05 8.46 -29.86
CA ILE A 140 6.79 7.22 -30.60
C ILE A 140 8.06 6.74 -31.31
N GLY A 141 8.13 5.43 -31.55
CA GLY A 141 9.21 4.80 -32.31
C GLY A 141 9.17 3.28 -32.16
N ASP A 142 10.27 2.68 -31.73
CA ASP A 142 10.37 1.21 -31.66
C ASP A 142 9.47 0.63 -30.57
N ILE A 143 8.56 -0.27 -30.96
CA ILE A 143 7.58 -0.88 -30.06
C ILE A 143 8.21 -2.04 -29.28
N ILE A 144 7.97 -2.04 -27.98
CA ILE A 144 8.26 -3.13 -27.05
C ILE A 144 6.93 -3.57 -26.44
N GLN A 145 6.54 -4.83 -26.63
CA GLN A 145 5.42 -5.40 -25.88
C GLN A 145 5.89 -5.70 -24.47
N LYS A 146 5.20 -5.13 -23.48
CA LYS A 146 5.58 -5.29 -22.09
C LYS A 146 4.35 -5.54 -21.23
N ARG A 147 4.47 -6.55 -20.37
CA ARG A 147 3.63 -6.72 -19.20
C ARG A 147 4.41 -6.22 -18.00
N HIS A 148 3.79 -5.36 -17.20
CA HIS A 148 4.38 -4.82 -15.99
C HIS A 148 3.47 -5.18 -14.81
N GLU A 149 4.04 -5.81 -13.78
CA GLU A 149 3.34 -6.06 -12.53
C GLU A 149 3.15 -4.73 -11.79
N SER A 150 2.02 -4.59 -11.11
CA SER A 150 1.59 -3.37 -10.44
C SER A 150 1.07 -3.75 -9.06
N ASP A 151 1.43 -3.00 -8.01
CA ASP A 151 0.85 -3.24 -6.69
C ASP A 151 -0.67 -3.04 -6.75
N TYR A 152 -1.10 -1.91 -7.33
CA TYR A 152 -2.51 -1.55 -7.49
C TYR A 152 -2.74 -0.79 -8.80
N TYR A 153 -3.52 -1.41 -9.69
CA TYR A 153 -4.17 -0.72 -10.78
C TYR A 153 -5.69 -0.66 -10.51
N LEU A 154 -6.19 0.54 -10.20
CA LEU A 154 -7.61 0.80 -9.96
C LEU A 154 -8.23 1.49 -11.17
N TYR A 155 -9.34 0.96 -11.67
CA TYR A 155 -10.16 1.58 -12.71
C TYR A 155 -11.52 1.99 -12.15
N ASP A 156 -11.80 3.30 -12.18
CA ASP A 156 -13.10 3.87 -11.89
C ASP A 156 -13.96 3.93 -13.15
N GLU A 157 -14.91 3.01 -13.27
CA GLU A 157 -15.81 2.91 -14.41
C GLU A 157 -16.73 4.12 -14.56
N VAL A 158 -17.03 4.83 -13.45
CA VAL A 158 -17.94 5.98 -13.46
C VAL A 158 -17.26 7.20 -14.07
N THR A 159 -16.01 7.48 -13.69
CA THR A 159 -15.27 8.66 -14.15
C THR A 159 -14.38 8.37 -15.35
N GLY A 160 -14.11 7.09 -15.63
CA GLY A 160 -13.13 6.65 -16.61
C GLY A 160 -11.68 6.75 -16.12
N MET A 161 -11.46 7.18 -14.87
CA MET A 161 -10.13 7.41 -14.31
C MET A 161 -9.43 6.11 -13.92
N ARG A 162 -8.13 6.11 -14.10
CA ARG A 162 -7.24 4.99 -13.75
C ARG A 162 -6.16 5.48 -12.81
N TYR A 163 -5.89 4.69 -11.77
CA TYR A 163 -4.90 4.98 -10.76
C TYR A 163 -3.88 3.86 -10.74
N LEU A 164 -2.62 4.22 -11.02
CA LEU A 164 -1.45 3.38 -10.83
C LEU A 164 -0.84 3.75 -9.48
N ILE A 165 -0.90 2.83 -8.52
CA ILE A 165 -0.53 3.12 -7.14
C ILE A 165 0.60 2.20 -6.71
N GLU A 166 1.68 2.80 -6.24
CA GLU A 166 2.75 2.13 -5.51
C GLU A 166 2.44 2.25 -4.01
N LEU A 167 2.22 1.12 -3.31
CA LEU A 167 1.82 1.14 -1.90
C LEU A 167 2.98 0.77 -0.97
N LYS A 168 3.33 1.65 -0.03
CA LYS A 168 4.30 1.38 1.03
C LYS A 168 3.66 1.53 2.40
N ILE A 169 3.23 0.40 2.96
CA ILE A 169 2.48 0.39 4.22
C ILE A 169 3.31 0.91 5.39
N GLY A 170 4.60 0.56 5.48
CA GLY A 170 5.50 1.02 6.55
C GLY A 170 5.97 2.47 6.44
N GLY A 171 5.54 3.21 5.41
CA GLY A 171 5.91 4.62 5.21
C GLY A 171 7.40 4.88 5.00
N ASP A 172 8.23 3.86 4.76
CA ASP A 172 9.66 4.02 4.51
C ASP A 172 10.06 3.44 3.15
N LEU A 173 10.67 4.28 2.30
CA LEU A 173 11.33 3.86 1.07
C LEU A 173 12.86 3.90 1.25
N ASP A 174 13.49 2.74 1.09
CA ASP A 174 14.95 2.63 0.99
C ASP A 174 15.49 3.42 -0.22
N ASN A 175 16.72 3.93 -0.09
CA ASN A 175 17.38 4.87 -0.99
C ASN A 175 17.45 4.45 -2.46
N LYS A 176 17.45 3.14 -2.75
CA LYS A 176 17.46 2.62 -4.13
C LYS A 176 16.06 2.39 -4.70
N LYS A 177 15.06 2.20 -3.84
CA LYS A 177 13.73 1.76 -4.27
C LYS A 177 12.92 2.88 -4.90
N ALA A 178 12.96 4.10 -4.36
CA ALA A 178 12.10 5.18 -4.86
C ALA A 178 12.29 5.49 -6.37
N ARG A 179 13.52 5.42 -6.88
CA ARG A 179 13.79 5.59 -8.32
C ARG A 179 13.15 4.47 -9.14
N SER A 180 13.36 3.21 -8.74
CA SER A 180 12.84 2.06 -9.50
C SER A 180 11.32 1.99 -9.44
N GLU A 181 10.69 2.32 -8.31
CA GLU A 181 9.22 2.37 -8.23
C GLU A 181 8.67 3.48 -9.14
N LYS A 182 9.32 4.65 -9.18
CA LYS A 182 8.92 5.73 -10.09
C LYS A 182 9.09 5.33 -11.56
N GLU A 183 10.19 4.65 -11.90
CA GLU A 183 10.46 4.11 -13.23
C GLU A 183 9.36 3.15 -13.66
N ALA A 184 9.05 2.16 -12.82
CA ALA A 184 7.96 1.20 -13.02
C ALA A 184 6.62 1.90 -13.26
N LEU A 185 6.25 2.87 -12.41
CA LEU A 185 4.99 3.60 -12.55
C LEU A 185 4.93 4.43 -13.85
N LEU A 186 6.03 5.06 -14.28
CA LEU A 186 6.07 5.82 -15.52
C LEU A 186 5.96 4.93 -16.76
N GLU A 187 6.56 3.74 -16.74
CA GLU A 187 6.39 2.77 -17.82
C GLU A 187 4.95 2.26 -17.90
N GLN A 188 4.34 1.92 -16.75
CA GLN A 188 2.92 1.55 -16.66
C GLN A 188 2.01 2.67 -17.17
N TYR A 189 2.34 3.92 -16.82
CA TYR A 189 1.63 5.10 -17.30
C TYR A 189 1.71 5.20 -18.83
N CYS A 190 2.88 5.02 -19.43
CA CYS A 190 3.03 5.01 -20.89
C CYS A 190 2.19 3.91 -21.54
N ILE A 191 2.25 2.69 -21.02
CA ILE A 191 1.46 1.54 -21.53
C ILE A 191 -0.03 1.89 -21.60
N LEU A 192 -0.58 2.46 -20.52
CA LEU A 192 -2.00 2.82 -20.47
C LEU A 192 -2.33 4.04 -21.35
N THR A 193 -1.53 5.10 -21.25
CA THR A 193 -1.82 6.38 -21.93
C THR A 193 -1.64 6.32 -23.44
N ASN A 194 -0.80 5.41 -23.94
CA ASN A 194 -0.67 5.10 -25.37
C ASN A 194 -2.01 4.65 -26.00
N GLN A 195 -2.94 4.12 -25.20
CA GLN A 195 -4.26 3.69 -25.66
C GLN A 195 -5.38 4.63 -25.22
N LEU A 196 -5.26 5.23 -24.04
CA LEU A 196 -6.38 5.88 -23.35
C LEU A 196 -6.33 7.41 -23.33
N GLY A 197 -5.16 8.00 -23.57
CA GLY A 197 -4.89 9.41 -23.31
C GLY A 197 -4.39 9.67 -21.88
N GLU A 198 -3.60 10.73 -21.74
CA GLU A 198 -2.90 11.10 -20.50
C GLU A 198 -3.83 11.63 -19.40
N ASP A 199 -4.95 12.25 -19.76
CA ASP A 199 -5.92 12.82 -18.81
C ASP A 199 -6.69 11.77 -18.00
N LYS A 200 -6.58 10.49 -18.40
CA LYS A 200 -7.30 9.36 -17.80
C LYS A 200 -6.49 8.54 -16.81
N VAL A 201 -5.19 8.82 -16.66
CA VAL A 201 -4.29 8.01 -15.83
C VAL A 201 -3.60 8.89 -14.79
N LYS A 202 -3.57 8.44 -13.54
CA LYS A 202 -2.83 9.08 -12.44
C LYS A 202 -1.83 8.12 -11.84
N ILE A 203 -0.63 8.63 -11.55
CA ILE A 203 0.38 7.94 -10.76
C ILE A 203 0.26 8.41 -9.32
N LEU A 204 0.21 7.47 -8.37
CA LEU A 204 0.16 7.76 -6.95
C LEU A 204 1.23 6.96 -6.20
N PHE A 205 1.93 7.64 -5.30
CA PHE A 205 2.71 7.02 -4.24
C PHE A 205 1.87 7.03 -2.96
N ALA A 206 1.53 5.85 -2.45
CA ALA A 206 0.62 5.71 -1.33
C ALA A 206 1.25 5.11 -0.08
N THR A 207 0.74 5.53 1.08
CA THR A 207 1.05 4.90 2.37
C THR A 207 -0.22 4.77 3.21
N ALA A 208 -0.34 3.68 3.97
CA ALA A 208 -1.50 3.44 4.83
C ALA A 208 -1.57 4.40 6.04
N TYR A 209 -0.44 4.97 6.44
CA TYR A 209 -0.36 5.99 7.50
C TYR A 209 0.74 7.00 7.20
N ASN A 210 0.70 8.14 7.88
CA ASN A 210 1.74 9.14 7.80
C ASN A 210 2.78 8.93 8.91
N ARG A 211 4.01 8.55 8.55
CA ARG A 211 5.10 8.33 9.50
C ARG A 211 5.46 9.56 10.35
N TYR A 212 5.09 10.76 9.89
CA TYR A 212 5.32 12.02 10.60
C TYR A 212 4.12 12.46 11.44
N GLY A 213 3.06 11.64 11.50
CA GLY A 213 1.79 11.94 12.17
C GLY A 213 0.70 12.36 11.18
N GLU A 214 -0.54 12.00 11.49
CA GLU A 214 -1.70 12.32 10.66
C GLU A 214 -1.86 13.84 10.45
N GLY A 215 -2.16 14.24 9.21
CA GLY A 215 -2.27 15.65 8.81
C GLY A 215 -0.96 16.43 8.76
N LYS A 216 0.20 15.80 9.02
CA LYS A 216 1.50 16.47 8.89
C LYS A 216 2.03 16.40 7.46
N PRO A 217 2.80 17.40 6.99
CA PRO A 217 3.42 17.34 5.68
C PRO A 217 4.35 16.12 5.56
N TRP A 218 4.29 15.44 4.43
CA TRP A 218 5.26 14.40 4.10
C TRP A 218 6.63 15.03 3.82
N ARG A 219 7.68 14.52 4.47
CA ARG A 219 9.03 15.11 4.41
C ARG A 219 10.13 14.11 4.05
N GLN A 220 9.77 12.89 3.64
CA GLN A 220 10.79 11.90 3.31
C GLN A 220 11.50 12.33 2.02
N GLY A 221 12.73 12.85 2.16
CA GLY A 221 13.50 13.42 1.05
C GLY A 221 13.70 12.47 -0.13
N ARG A 222 13.78 11.16 0.12
CA ARG A 222 13.92 10.15 -0.95
C ARG A 222 12.67 9.97 -1.79
N VAL A 223 11.49 10.04 -1.18
CA VAL A 223 10.21 10.04 -1.91
C VAL A 223 10.10 11.34 -2.70
N LEU A 224 10.29 12.47 -2.03
CA LEU A 224 10.19 13.81 -2.64
C LEU A 224 11.28 14.09 -3.69
N GLN A 225 12.30 13.25 -3.78
CA GLN A 225 13.30 13.31 -4.83
C GLN A 225 12.78 12.79 -6.17
N PHE A 226 11.83 11.84 -6.17
CA PHE A 226 11.33 11.19 -7.40
C PHE A 226 9.83 11.37 -7.63
N PHE A 227 9.07 11.66 -6.58
CA PHE A 227 7.62 11.88 -6.62
C PHE A 227 7.32 13.35 -6.33
N SER A 228 6.38 13.90 -7.09
CA SER A 228 5.87 15.25 -6.80
C SER A 228 4.88 15.20 -5.63
N GLU A 229 4.59 16.37 -5.04
CA GLU A 229 3.58 16.48 -3.98
C GLU A 229 2.17 16.10 -4.49
N ASP A 230 1.87 16.37 -5.77
CA ASP A 230 0.60 16.01 -6.41
C ASP A 230 0.42 14.49 -6.61
N GLU A 231 1.49 13.71 -6.50
CA GLU A 231 1.47 12.25 -6.63
C GLU A 231 1.38 11.56 -5.27
N LEU A 232 1.43 12.30 -4.15
CA LEU A 232 1.37 11.71 -2.82
C LEU A 232 -0.09 11.42 -2.43
N CYS A 233 -0.36 10.18 -2.05
CA CYS A 233 -1.66 9.71 -1.56
C CYS A 233 -1.47 9.08 -0.18
N ILE A 234 -1.36 9.93 0.85
CA ILE A 234 -0.83 9.53 2.15
C ILE A 234 -1.95 9.39 3.17
N SER A 235 -1.99 8.27 3.88
CA SER A 235 -2.86 8.04 5.04
C SER A 235 -4.34 8.31 4.72
N ARG A 236 -4.91 9.42 5.19
CA ARG A 236 -6.30 9.79 4.93
C ARG A 236 -6.65 9.82 3.45
N ASP A 237 -5.78 10.37 2.62
CA ASP A 237 -6.05 10.46 1.18
C ASP A 237 -6.09 9.06 0.55
N PHE A 238 -5.22 8.16 0.99
CA PHE A 238 -5.22 6.76 0.53
C PHE A 238 -6.50 6.04 0.93
N TRP A 239 -6.87 6.09 2.21
CA TRP A 239 -8.07 5.41 2.69
C TRP A 239 -9.35 6.00 2.09
N ASN A 240 -9.40 7.32 1.89
CA ASN A 240 -10.52 7.97 1.23
C ASN A 240 -10.63 7.56 -0.24
N LEU A 241 -9.50 7.44 -0.95
CA LEU A 241 -9.46 6.96 -2.33
C LEU A 241 -9.99 5.53 -2.43
N VAL A 242 -9.44 4.57 -1.69
CA VAL A 242 -9.84 3.16 -1.80
C VAL A 242 -11.29 2.93 -1.35
N CYS A 243 -11.78 3.70 -0.37
CA CYS A 243 -13.18 3.65 0.08
C CYS A 243 -14.14 4.46 -0.82
N LYS A 244 -13.63 5.20 -1.82
CA LYS A 244 -14.38 6.15 -2.65
C LYS A 244 -15.30 7.06 -1.79
N SER A 245 -14.75 7.56 -0.68
CA SER A 245 -15.48 8.30 0.34
C SER A 245 -14.57 9.25 1.10
N GLU A 246 -15.00 10.49 1.30
CA GLU A 246 -14.28 11.50 2.12
C GLU A 246 -14.15 11.09 3.60
N ARG A 247 -14.96 10.13 4.05
CA ARG A 247 -14.94 9.58 5.41
C ARG A 247 -14.25 8.21 5.49
N GLY A 248 -13.67 7.72 4.39
CA GLY A 248 -13.08 6.39 4.29
C GLY A 248 -12.05 6.11 5.39
N TYR A 249 -11.12 7.05 5.61
CA TYR A 249 -10.15 6.97 6.69
C TYR A 249 -10.79 6.80 8.06
N ASP A 250 -11.76 7.65 8.39
CA ASP A 250 -12.37 7.64 9.72
C ASP A 250 -13.14 6.35 9.96
N ILE A 251 -13.84 5.83 8.93
CA ILE A 251 -14.56 4.54 9.00
C ILE A 251 -13.59 3.39 9.23
N VAL A 252 -12.51 3.30 8.45
CA VAL A 252 -11.53 2.21 8.55
C VAL A 252 -10.82 2.23 9.91
N VAL A 253 -10.37 3.40 10.36
CA VAL A 253 -9.63 3.53 11.62
C VAL A 253 -10.54 3.27 12.83
N ASP A 254 -11.79 3.74 12.78
CA ASP A 254 -12.78 3.50 13.83
C ASP A 254 -13.07 1.99 13.97
N GLU A 255 -13.34 1.30 12.86
CA GLU A 255 -13.60 -0.14 12.89
C GLU A 255 -12.36 -0.95 13.29
N TYR A 256 -11.17 -0.57 12.80
CA TYR A 256 -9.93 -1.21 13.20
C TYR A 256 -9.70 -1.12 14.71
N LYS A 257 -9.99 0.04 15.33
CA LYS A 257 -9.92 0.21 16.79
C LYS A 257 -10.93 -0.65 17.53
N ASN A 258 -12.15 -0.78 17.00
CA ASN A 258 -13.16 -1.67 17.59
C ASN A 258 -12.71 -3.14 17.57
N CYS A 259 -11.93 -3.55 16.56
CA CYS A 259 -11.47 -4.93 16.38
C CYS A 259 -10.07 -5.22 16.95
N VAL A 260 -9.30 -4.21 17.38
CA VAL A 260 -7.87 -4.38 17.78
C VAL A 260 -7.69 -5.36 18.95
N HIS A 261 -8.72 -5.53 19.77
CA HIS A 261 -8.71 -6.46 20.90
C HIS A 261 -8.41 -7.90 20.49
N TYR A 262 -8.76 -8.33 19.27
CA TYR A 262 -8.39 -9.65 18.74
C TYR A 262 -6.87 -9.80 18.56
N ILE A 263 -6.22 -8.77 18.01
CA ILE A 263 -4.75 -8.78 17.81
C ILE A 263 -4.04 -8.76 19.18
N ILE A 264 -4.54 -7.96 20.13
CA ILE A 264 -3.98 -7.91 21.49
C ILE A 264 -4.08 -9.28 22.16
N ALA A 265 -5.26 -9.91 22.11
CA ALA A 265 -5.45 -11.25 22.68
C ALA A 265 -4.54 -12.31 22.02
N ALA A 266 -4.36 -12.24 20.69
CA ALA A 266 -3.45 -13.12 19.97
C ALA A 266 -1.99 -12.94 20.43
N LEU A 267 -1.53 -11.69 20.61
CA LEU A 267 -0.18 -11.38 21.09
C LEU A 267 0.04 -11.83 22.53
N ASP A 268 -0.93 -11.62 23.42
CA ASP A 268 -0.88 -12.07 24.81
C ASP A 268 -0.82 -13.60 24.90
N ASN A 269 -1.58 -14.30 24.05
CA ASN A 269 -1.55 -15.75 23.97
C ASN A 269 -0.16 -16.27 23.55
N ILE A 270 0.39 -15.73 22.44
CA ILE A 270 1.76 -16.07 21.99
C ILE A 270 2.77 -15.78 23.11
N LYS A 271 2.67 -14.62 23.77
CA LYS A 271 3.58 -14.23 24.86
C LYS A 271 3.55 -15.24 26.00
N SER A 272 2.37 -15.65 26.43
CA SER A 272 2.25 -16.65 27.50
C SER A 272 2.93 -17.97 27.13
N ILE A 273 2.83 -18.39 25.87
CA ILE A 273 3.38 -19.67 25.44
C ILE A 273 4.91 -19.67 25.39
N TYR A 274 5.50 -18.55 25.00
CA TYR A 274 6.96 -18.40 24.86
C TYR A 274 7.66 -17.91 26.14
N LEU A 275 6.99 -17.15 27.00
CA LEU A 275 7.60 -16.54 28.19
C LEU A 275 7.06 -17.06 29.54
N SER A 276 6.02 -17.89 29.59
CA SER A 276 5.51 -18.42 30.88
C SER A 276 6.30 -19.61 31.46
N ASN A 277 7.48 -19.91 30.92
CA ASN A 277 8.38 -20.96 31.43
C ASN A 277 9.60 -20.40 32.19
N GLU A 278 9.52 -19.18 32.71
CA GLU A 278 10.41 -18.67 33.78
C GLU A 278 9.72 -18.66 35.15
#